data_AF-A0A2M8BNW3-F1
#
_entry.id   AF-A0A2M8BNW3-F1
#
_cell.length_a   1.000
_cell.length_b   1.000
_cell.length_c   1.000
_cell.angle_alpha   90.00
_cell.angle_beta   90.00
_cell.angle_gamma   90.00
#
_symmetry.space_group_name_H-M   'P 1'
#
loop_
_entity.id
_entity.type
_entity.pdbx_description
1 polymer ?
#
loop_
_entity_poly.entity_id
_entity_poly.type
_entity_poly.pdbx_seq_one_letter_code
_entity_poly.pdbx_strand_id
1 'polypeptide(L)' 'MSSTSTAISPESIVTPQSLHKEAAAQLEKAIKYHRQAALFHDAGDASQAENHASLAYKHTEQGLAASGRALNVLLW' A
#
# COMPACT_ATOMS: atom_id res chain seq x y z
N MET A 1 24.58 10.65 -39.05
CA MET A 1 24.81 10.56 -37.59
C MET A 1 23.50 10.14 -36.97
N SER A 2 23.35 8.86 -36.64
CA SER A 2 22.12 8.35 -36.01
C SER A 2 22.11 8.76 -34.55
N SER A 3 21.23 9.68 -34.20
CA SER A 3 20.94 9.99 -32.79
C SER A 3 20.07 8.87 -32.24
N THR A 4 20.70 7.88 -31.61
CA THR A 4 20.02 6.92 -30.73
C THR A 4 19.44 7.71 -29.57
N SER A 5 18.15 8.06 -29.68
CA SER A 5 17.36 8.55 -28.57
C SER A 5 17.20 7.39 -27.60
N THR A 6 18.01 7.38 -26.55
CA THR A 6 17.85 6.47 -25.42
C THR A 6 16.49 6.79 -24.79
N ALA A 7 15.44 6.10 -25.23
CA ALA A 7 14.15 6.10 -24.58
C ALA A 7 14.38 5.53 -23.17
N ILE A 8 14.48 6.43 -22.19
CA ILE A 8 14.52 6.07 -20.79
C ILE A 8 13.23 5.28 -20.54
N SER A 9 13.36 3.98 -20.29
CA SER A 9 12.23 3.17 -19.87
C SER A 9 11.60 3.88 -18.66
N PRO A 10 10.29 4.14 -18.64
CA PRO A 10 9.63 4.77 -17.49
C PRO A 10 9.55 3.73 -16.38
N GLU A 11 10.69 3.31 -15.84
CA GLU A 11 10.79 2.78 -14.50
C GLU A 11 10.17 3.85 -13.61
N SER A 12 8.92 3.58 -13.22
CA SER A 12 8.05 4.41 -12.40
C SER A 12 8.85 5.34 -11.49
N ILE A 13 9.04 6.58 -11.91
CA ILE A 13 9.75 7.59 -11.12
C ILE A 13 9.04 7.64 -9.77
N VAL A 14 9.70 7.12 -8.73
CA VAL A 14 9.17 7.09 -7.38
C VAL A 14 9.22 8.52 -6.87
N THR A 15 8.06 9.16 -6.80
CA THR A 15 7.90 10.51 -6.26
C THR A 15 7.30 10.43 -4.85
N PRO A 16 7.50 11.44 -3.98
CA PRO A 16 6.78 11.49 -2.71
C PRO A 16 5.27 11.39 -2.90
N GLN A 17 4.73 12.02 -3.95
CA GLN A 17 3.31 12.00 -4.27
C GLN A 17 2.83 10.59 -4.63
N SER A 18 3.60 9.82 -5.42
CA SER A 18 3.25 8.43 -5.71
C SER A 18 3.32 7.56 -4.46
N LEU A 19 4.28 7.78 -3.57
CA LEU A 19 4.41 7.05 -2.30
C LEU A 19 3.26 7.37 -1.34
N HIS A 20 2.84 8.63 -1.24
CA HIS A 20 1.65 8.99 -0.45
C HIS A 20 0.38 8.36 -1.01
N LYS A 21 0.21 8.33 -2.34
CA LYS A 21 -0.92 7.65 -2.99
C LYS A 21 -0.89 6.14 -2.74
N GLU A 22 0.29 5.53 -2.80
CA GLU A 22 0.49 4.12 -2.47
C GLU A 22 0.12 3.84 -1.00
N ALA A 23 0.62 4.65 -0.06
CA ALA A 23 0.30 4.53 1.35
C ALA A 23 -1.21 4.63 1.61
N ALA A 24 -1.87 5.64 1.03
CA ALA A 24 -3.31 5.82 1.14
C ALA A 24 -4.08 4.59 0.60
N ALA A 25 -3.71 4.11 -0.59
CA ALA A 25 -4.37 2.94 -1.20
C ALA A 25 -4.23 1.67 -0.35
N GLN A 26 -3.08 1.47 0.30
CA GLN A 26 -2.88 0.32 1.19
C GLN A 26 -3.68 0.46 2.48
N LEU A 27 -3.70 1.64 3.10
CA LEU A 27 -4.48 1.90 4.31
C LEU A 27 -5.99 1.78 4.08
N GLU A 28 -6.49 2.21 2.92
CA GLU A 28 -7.90 2.00 2.54
C GLU A 28 -8.26 0.51 2.42
N LYS A 29 -7.36 -0.31 1.88
CA LYS A 29 -7.55 -1.77 1.85
C LYS A 29 -7.53 -2.35 3.27
N ALA A 30 -6.60 -1.92 4.11
CA ALA A 30 -6.54 -2.36 5.50
C ALA A 30 -7.84 -2.05 6.25
N ILE A 31 -8.39 -0.84 6.09
CA ILE A 31 -9.69 -0.45 6.67
C ILE A 31 -10.81 -1.39 6.21
N LYS A 32 -10.87 -1.71 4.92
CA LYS A 32 -11.89 -2.64 4.38
C LYS A 32 -11.80 -4.02 5.02
N TYR A 33 -10.60 -4.57 5.14
CA TYR A 33 -10.40 -5.88 5.73
C TYR A 33 -10.65 -5.89 7.25
N HIS A 34 -10.28 -4.83 7.99
CA HIS A 34 -10.65 -4.71 9.40
C HIS A 34 -12.15 -4.67 9.61
N ARG A 35 -12.90 -3.94 8.77
CA ARG A 35 -14.37 -3.93 8.82
C ARG A 35 -14.97 -5.32 8.59
N GLN A 36 -14.44 -6.07 7.63
CA GLN A 36 -14.91 -7.44 7.37
C GLN A 36 -14.56 -8.38 8.53
N ALA A 37 -13.35 -8.28 9.08
CA ALA A 37 -12.95 -9.08 10.24
C ALA A 37 -13.89 -8.85 11.44
N ALA A 38 -14.27 -7.59 11.70
CA ALA A 38 -15.25 -7.27 12.73
C ALA A 38 -16.62 -7.93 12.48
N LEU A 39 -17.13 -7.86 11.24
CA LEU A 39 -18.40 -8.53 10.88
C LEU A 39 -18.34 -10.05 11.06
N PHE A 40 -17.19 -10.68 10.75
CA PHE A 40 -17.01 -12.11 10.97
C PHE A 40 -16.91 -12.48 12.46
N HIS A 41 -16.27 -11.63 13.28
CA HIS A 41 -16.31 -11.78 14.74
C HIS A 41 -17.74 -11.70 15.27
N ASP A 42 -18.53 -10.70 14.82
CA ASP A 42 -19.93 -10.54 15.23
C ASP A 42 -20.80 -11.74 14.80
N ALA A 43 -20.49 -12.36 13.67
CA ALA A 43 -21.15 -13.56 13.17
C ALA A 43 -20.64 -14.87 13.81
N GLY A 44 -19.59 -14.83 14.63
CA GLY A 44 -18.98 -15.99 15.27
C GLY A 44 -18.05 -16.83 14.36
N ASP A 45 -17.70 -16.34 13.17
CA ASP A 45 -16.76 -17.01 12.26
C ASP A 45 -15.32 -16.53 12.53
N ALA A 46 -14.70 -17.13 13.55
CA ALA A 46 -13.35 -16.77 13.96
C ALA A 46 -12.29 -17.01 12.87
N SER A 47 -12.47 -18.03 12.01
CA SER A 47 -11.50 -18.35 10.96
C SER A 47 -11.48 -17.29 9.87
N GLN A 48 -12.66 -16.86 9.40
CA GLN A 48 -12.73 -15.76 8.45
C GLN A 48 -12.28 -14.44 9.08
N ALA A 49 -12.62 -14.19 10.35
CA ALA A 49 -12.15 -13.02 11.06
C ALA A 49 -10.61 -12.95 11.09
N GLU A 50 -9.93 -14.04 11.42
CA GLU A 50 -8.47 -14.12 11.44
C GLU A 50 -7.86 -13.90 10.04
N ASN A 51 -8.43 -14.52 9.01
CA ASN A 51 -7.96 -14.34 7.63
C ASN A 51 -8.02 -12.88 7.20
N HIS A 52 -9.15 -12.21 7.46
CA HIS A 52 -9.34 -10.80 7.12
C HIS A 52 -8.45 -9.89 8.00
N ALA A 53 -8.27 -10.20 9.28
CA ALA A 53 -7.35 -9.47 10.16
C ALA A 53 -5.89 -9.58 9.67
N SER A 54 -5.46 -10.76 9.20
CA SER A 54 -4.13 -10.97 8.63
C SER A 54 -3.90 -10.14 7.36
N LEU A 55 -4.90 -10.07 6.47
CA LEU A 55 -4.85 -9.22 5.28
C LEU A 55 -4.79 -7.74 5.65
N ALA A 56 -5.58 -7.32 6.64
CA ALA A 56 -5.56 -5.94 7.13
C ALA A 56 -4.18 -5.55 7.69
N TYR A 57 -3.57 -6.45 8.47
CA TYR A 57 -2.22 -6.28 9.00
C TYR A 57 -1.18 -6.09 7.88
N LYS A 58 -1.17 -7.00 6.88
CA LYS A 58 -0.23 -6.90 5.75
C LYS A 58 -0.35 -5.59 4.98
N HIS A 59 -1.58 -5.14 4.72
CA HIS A 59 -1.80 -3.86 4.05
C HIS A 59 -1.38 -2.67 4.92
N THR A 60 -1.55 -2.76 6.24
CA THR A 60 -1.07 -1.75 7.19
C THR A 60 0.45 -1.65 7.17
N GLU A 61 1.17 -2.79 7.19
CA GLU A 61 2.63 -2.82 7.07
C GLU A 61 3.12 -2.18 5.77
N GLN A 62 2.49 -2.51 4.64
CA GLN A 62 2.81 -1.91 3.34
C GLN A 62 2.53 -0.40 3.33
N GLY A 63 1.41 0.03 3.90
CA GLY A 63 1.07 1.45 4.04
C GLY A 63 2.07 2.21 4.91
N LEU A 64 2.52 1.60 6.01
CA LEU A 64 3.54 2.16 6.89
C LEU A 64 4.89 2.27 6.17
N ALA A 65 5.30 1.24 5.44
CA ALA A 65 6.54 1.26 4.67
C ALA A 65 6.53 2.35 3.59
N ALA A 66 5.42 2.48 2.84
CA ALA A 66 5.26 3.55 1.85
C ALA A 66 5.26 4.95 2.51
N SER A 67 4.61 5.10 3.67
CA SER A 67 4.62 6.35 4.45
C SER A 67 6.04 6.71 4.91
N GLY A 68 6.79 5.72 5.42
CA GLY A 68 8.18 5.90 5.83
C GLY A 68 9.09 6.28 4.66
N ARG A 69 8.88 5.69 3.48
CA ARG A 69 9.58 6.10 2.25
C ARG A 69 9.25 7.53 1.86
N ALA A 70 7.96 7.92 1.92
CA ALA A 70 7.51 9.27 1.56
C ALA A 70 8.14 10.36 2.46
N LEU A 71 8.30 10.08 3.77
CA LEU A 71 8.98 10.97 4.72
C LEU A 71 10.46 11.14 4.42
N ASN A 72 11.11 10.09 3.90
CA ASN A 72 12.56 10.05 3.69
C ASN A 72 12.98 10.37 2.26
N VAL A 73 12.05 10.82 1.39
CA VAL A 73 12.45 11.38 0.09
C VAL A 73 13.07 12.76 0.34
N LEU A 74 14.35 12.73 0.68
CA LEU A 74 15.21 13.90 0.64
C LEU A 74 15.38 14.26 -0.83
N LEU A 75 15.22 15.55 -1.14
CA LEU A 75 15.49 16.22 -2.42
C LEU A 75 14.29 16.33 -3.38
N TRP A 76 13.70 17.52 -3.38
CA TRP A 76 13.35 18.23 -4.61
C TRP A 76 14.33 19.39 -4.77
#